data_AF-A0A954X9Z5-F1
#
_entry.id   AF-A0A954X9Z5-F1
#
_cell.length_a   1.000
_cell.length_b   1.000
_cell.length_c   1.000
_cell.angle_alpha   90.00
_cell.angle_beta   90.00
_cell.angle_gamma   90.00
#
_symmetry.space_group_name_H-M   'P 1'
#
loop_
_entity.id
_entity.type
_entity.pdbx_description
1 polymer ?
#
loop_
_entity_poly.entity_id
_entity_poly.type
_entity_poly.pdbx_seq_one_letter_code
_entity_poly.pdbx_strand_id
1 'polypeptide(L)'
;DANGRPEGFGLGFHVQELDGYRKIGHGGAVYGFSTQLEALPERKLGVAAAASLDGTNGVVSRLADYALRLMIAAQDDKPLPAYPTTTPVAAQRSRELIGTYRESEGERFARITELNGDLFLERGVFRHQLGAAAATGRIVIDDEIAFGTEIVLKEGGKLVVGDVTFRRVDDSPPEDIPQRWRGLIGEYGWDHNTLYVLEDNGQLYALIEWFYYYPLKEVRENVFEFPDYGLYHGEGLKFTRDTDGRATEVVAAEVKFVRREVGTKDGATFKIEPLKPIDELRAVALAASPPDESGEFRETELVDLTRLDPTIKLDIRYATTNNFTGAVFYKQPRAFMQRPAAEAVVRAHLRLKERGLGLLIHDAYRPWHVTKMFWDATPDDLKDFVANRANGSRHNRGCAVDLTLYDLASGEPIQMVAGYDEFSPRSFPLYPGGTSRQRWYRELL
;
A
#
# COMPACT_ATOMS: atom_id res chain seq x y z
N ASP A 1 22.39 25.85 -17.05
CA ASP A 1 23.57 25.40 -16.29
C ASP A 1 24.86 25.87 -16.96
N ALA A 2 25.99 25.70 -16.29
CA ALA A 2 27.32 26.06 -16.79
C ALA A 2 27.72 25.34 -18.09
N ASN A 3 26.92 24.36 -18.55
CA ASN A 3 27.12 23.59 -19.77
C ASN A 3 26.12 23.97 -20.88
N GLY A 4 25.35 25.05 -20.70
CA GLY A 4 24.39 25.54 -21.70
C GLY A 4 23.08 24.74 -21.75
N ARG A 5 22.80 23.87 -20.77
CA ARG A 5 21.50 23.20 -20.68
C ARG A 5 20.46 24.14 -20.06
N PRO A 6 19.19 24.09 -20.48
CA PRO A 6 18.14 24.89 -19.88
C PRO A 6 18.06 24.62 -18.38
N GLU A 7 18.18 25.66 -17.56
CA GLU A 7 17.87 25.58 -16.14
C GLU A 7 16.36 25.74 -15.98
N GLY A 8 15.69 24.66 -15.54
CA GLY A 8 14.25 24.66 -15.26
C GLY A 8 13.87 25.32 -13.94
N PHE A 9 14.82 25.95 -13.23
CA PHE A 9 14.60 26.63 -11.96
C PHE A 9 15.56 27.81 -11.79
N GLY A 10 15.04 28.94 -11.31
CA GLY A 10 15.78 30.18 -11.08
C GLY A 10 15.57 30.71 -9.66
N LEU A 11 15.35 32.02 -9.51
CA LEU A 11 15.19 32.75 -8.24
C LEU A 11 13.92 32.35 -7.45
N GLY A 12 13.81 31.08 -7.04
CA GLY A 12 12.63 30.53 -6.38
C GLY A 12 11.46 30.23 -7.33
N PHE A 13 11.69 30.16 -8.64
CA PHE A 13 10.65 29.85 -9.63
C PHE A 13 11.12 28.77 -10.59
N HIS A 14 10.25 27.81 -10.87
CA HIS A 14 10.39 26.92 -12.01
C HIS A 14 10.21 27.72 -13.31
N VAL A 15 10.98 27.35 -14.32
CA VAL A 15 10.84 27.83 -15.69
C VAL A 15 10.44 26.65 -16.55
N GLN A 16 9.22 26.69 -17.07
CA GLN A 16 8.58 25.63 -17.84
C GLN A 16 8.03 26.21 -19.14
N GLU A 17 7.37 25.36 -19.92
CA GLU A 17 6.63 25.73 -21.12
C GLU A 17 5.15 25.37 -20.93
N LEU A 18 4.25 26.21 -21.45
CA LEU A 18 2.83 25.91 -21.61
C LEU A 18 2.38 26.36 -23.00
N ASP A 19 2.06 25.39 -23.86
CA ASP A 19 1.52 25.58 -25.21
C ASP A 19 2.36 26.59 -26.06
N GLY A 20 3.69 26.47 -26.01
CA GLY A 20 4.64 27.33 -26.72
C GLY A 20 5.01 28.64 -26.00
N TYR A 21 4.44 28.93 -24.83
CA TYR A 21 4.78 30.09 -24.01
C TYR A 21 5.70 29.70 -22.86
N ARG A 22 6.64 30.60 -22.51
CA ARG A 22 7.42 30.44 -21.28
C ARG A 22 6.48 30.63 -20.08
N LYS A 23 6.42 29.61 -19.23
CA LYS A 23 5.71 29.65 -17.96
C LYS A 23 6.71 29.79 -16.83
N ILE A 24 6.47 30.73 -15.92
CA ILE A 24 7.23 30.86 -14.68
C ILE A 24 6.30 30.67 -13.51
N GLY A 25 6.72 29.91 -12.50
CA GLY A 25 5.85 29.63 -11.38
C GLY A 25 6.51 28.92 -10.23
N HIS A 26 5.78 28.84 -9.12
CA HIS A 26 6.20 28.09 -7.95
C HIS A 26 4.98 27.48 -7.26
N GLY A 27 5.15 26.23 -6.85
CA GLY A 27 4.17 25.52 -6.05
C GLY A 27 4.54 25.54 -4.58
N GLY A 28 3.55 25.35 -3.72
CA GLY A 28 3.75 25.15 -2.29
C GLY A 28 2.92 23.98 -1.80
N ALA A 29 3.43 23.27 -0.80
CA ALA A 29 2.68 22.32 -0.01
C ALA A 29 3.06 22.51 1.46
N VAL A 30 2.05 22.65 2.31
CA VAL A 30 2.20 22.71 3.77
C VAL A 30 0.95 22.07 4.37
N TYR A 31 1.06 21.45 5.53
CA TYR A 31 0.00 20.66 6.16
C TYR A 31 -1.42 21.21 5.93
N GLY A 32 -2.20 20.44 5.17
CA GLY A 32 -3.59 20.77 4.83
C GLY A 32 -3.79 21.75 3.67
N PHE A 33 -2.73 22.16 2.98
CA PHE A 33 -2.79 23.12 1.87
C PHE A 33 -1.80 22.80 0.74
N SER A 34 -2.25 23.00 -0.49
CA SER A 34 -1.40 23.08 -1.68
C SER A 34 -1.69 24.36 -2.44
N THR A 35 -0.64 25.02 -2.93
CA THR A 35 -0.75 26.28 -3.68
C THR A 35 0.05 26.21 -4.96
N GLN A 36 -0.38 27.00 -5.95
CA GLN A 36 0.36 27.21 -7.19
C GLN A 36 0.26 28.68 -7.59
N LEU A 37 1.38 29.28 -7.94
CA LEU A 37 1.45 30.57 -8.64
C LEU A 37 2.12 30.34 -9.98
N GLU A 38 1.42 30.64 -11.08
CA GLU A 38 1.93 30.51 -12.44
C GLU A 38 1.72 31.81 -13.22
N ALA A 39 2.64 32.12 -14.12
CA ALA A 39 2.55 33.29 -14.99
C ALA A 39 3.12 33.01 -16.39
N LEU A 40 2.55 33.70 -17.37
CA LEU A 40 3.03 33.77 -18.76
C LEU A 40 3.45 35.22 -19.04
N PRO A 41 4.73 35.59 -18.81
CA PRO A 41 5.18 36.98 -18.90
C PRO A 41 4.91 37.62 -20.26
N GLU A 42 5.10 36.88 -21.36
CA GLU A 42 4.89 37.35 -22.73
C GLU A 42 3.43 37.71 -23.00
N ARG A 43 2.50 37.07 -22.28
CA ARG A 43 1.04 37.31 -22.38
C ARG A 43 0.51 38.25 -21.30
N LYS A 44 1.34 38.62 -20.32
CA LYS A 44 0.96 39.36 -19.11
C LYS A 44 -0.20 38.69 -18.36
N LEU A 45 -0.17 37.36 -18.28
CA LEU A 45 -1.15 36.56 -17.58
C LEU A 45 -0.54 35.92 -16.35
N GLY A 46 -1.35 35.75 -15.31
CA GLY A 46 -0.96 35.08 -14.07
C GLY A 46 -2.16 34.46 -13.37
N VAL A 47 -1.93 33.32 -12.74
CA VAL A 47 -2.94 32.57 -11.98
C VAL A 47 -2.34 32.15 -10.64
N ALA A 48 -3.11 32.35 -9.58
CA ALA A 48 -2.86 31.73 -8.29
C ALA A 48 -3.99 30.75 -7.98
N ALA A 49 -3.65 29.52 -7.61
CA ALA A 49 -4.58 28.48 -7.18
C ALA A 49 -4.19 27.98 -5.79
N ALA A 50 -5.18 27.61 -5.00
CA ALA A 50 -4.99 27.02 -3.68
C ALA A 50 -6.06 25.97 -3.42
N ALA A 51 -5.69 24.92 -2.71
CA ALA A 51 -6.58 23.88 -2.21
C ALA A 51 -6.34 23.70 -0.72
N SER A 52 -7.41 23.50 0.05
CA SER A 52 -7.36 23.14 1.47
C SER A 52 -7.30 21.62 1.65
N LEU A 53 -6.35 20.99 0.98
CA LEU A 53 -6.03 19.57 1.09
C LEU A 53 -4.54 19.40 0.78
N ASP A 54 -3.85 18.67 1.65
CA ASP A 54 -2.41 18.41 1.50
C ASP A 54 -2.12 17.51 0.29
N GLY A 55 -0.94 17.63 -0.30
CA GLY A 55 -0.52 16.79 -1.42
C GLY A 55 -1.35 16.93 -2.70
N THR A 56 -2.14 18.00 -2.87
CA THR A 56 -3.00 18.22 -4.05
C THR A 56 -2.33 19.06 -5.14
N ASN A 57 -1.00 19.07 -5.20
CA ASN A 57 -0.24 19.87 -6.15
C ASN A 57 -0.58 19.54 -7.61
N GLY A 58 -0.96 18.29 -7.92
CA GLY A 58 -1.44 17.90 -9.25
C GLY A 58 -2.72 18.63 -9.63
N VAL A 59 -3.65 18.74 -8.68
CA VAL A 59 -4.94 19.45 -8.86
C VAL A 59 -4.73 20.94 -9.05
N VAL A 60 -4.00 21.61 -8.14
CA VAL A 60 -3.83 23.08 -8.24
C VAL A 60 -2.99 23.48 -9.45
N SER A 61 -2.00 22.67 -9.85
CA SER A 61 -1.23 22.91 -11.08
C SER A 61 -2.10 22.78 -12.32
N ARG A 62 -2.93 21.73 -12.40
CA ARG A 62 -3.86 21.51 -13.51
C ARG A 62 -4.91 22.63 -13.62
N LEU A 63 -5.41 23.12 -12.49
CA LEU A 63 -6.33 24.26 -12.47
C LEU A 63 -5.65 25.54 -12.94
N ALA A 64 -4.42 25.80 -12.49
CA ALA A 64 -3.65 26.96 -12.92
C ALA A 64 -3.38 26.95 -14.42
N ASP A 65 -2.91 25.82 -14.96
CA ASP A 65 -2.66 25.65 -16.40
C ASP A 65 -3.93 25.79 -17.23
N TYR A 66 -5.06 25.22 -16.77
CA TYR A 66 -6.33 25.37 -17.46
C TYR A 66 -6.84 26.82 -17.44
N ALA A 67 -6.73 27.51 -16.31
CA ALA A 67 -7.10 28.92 -16.21
C ALA A 67 -6.24 29.80 -17.13
N LEU A 68 -4.92 29.55 -17.21
CA LEU A 68 -4.05 30.24 -18.17
C LEU A 68 -4.50 30.01 -19.61
N ARG A 69 -4.88 28.79 -19.98
CA ARG A 69 -5.41 28.47 -21.32
C ARG A 69 -6.73 29.18 -21.61
N LEU A 70 -7.64 29.27 -20.63
CA LEU A 70 -8.87 30.07 -20.76
C LEU A 70 -8.55 31.56 -20.99
N MET A 71 -7.59 32.11 -20.25
CA MET A 71 -7.16 33.51 -20.38
C MET A 71 -6.47 33.78 -21.73
N ILE A 72 -5.64 32.86 -22.24
CA ILE A 72 -5.05 32.95 -23.58
C ILE A 72 -6.15 32.97 -24.64
N ALA A 73 -7.11 32.03 -24.57
CA ALA A 73 -8.20 31.95 -25.53
C ALA A 73 -9.05 33.23 -25.52
N ALA A 74 -9.35 33.77 -24.34
CA ALA A 74 -10.07 35.04 -24.19
C ALA A 74 -9.28 36.24 -24.76
N GLN A 75 -7.97 36.33 -24.50
CA GLN A 75 -7.12 37.38 -25.08
C GLN A 75 -7.03 37.30 -26.61
N ASP A 76 -7.07 36.09 -27.17
CA ASP A 76 -6.99 35.83 -28.61
C ASP A 76 -8.35 35.86 -29.32
N ASP A 77 -9.46 36.10 -28.60
CA ASP A 77 -10.84 35.98 -29.10
C ASP A 77 -11.13 34.61 -29.76
N LYS A 78 -10.62 33.54 -29.15
CA LYS A 78 -10.82 32.15 -29.58
C LYS A 78 -11.81 31.43 -28.67
N PRO A 79 -12.46 30.35 -29.15
CA PRO A 79 -13.30 29.50 -28.31
C PRO A 79 -12.52 28.98 -27.09
N LEU A 80 -13.20 28.93 -25.94
CA LEU A 80 -12.60 28.40 -24.71
C LEU A 80 -12.29 26.91 -24.88
N PRO A 81 -11.09 26.44 -24.49
CA PRO A 81 -10.76 25.02 -24.52
C PRO A 81 -11.67 24.21 -23.60
N ALA A 82 -11.92 22.96 -23.96
CA ALA A 82 -12.58 22.02 -23.06
C ALA A 82 -11.64 21.60 -21.91
N TYR A 83 -12.22 21.34 -20.74
CA TYR A 83 -11.46 20.77 -19.63
C TYR A 83 -11.12 19.31 -19.91
N PRO A 84 -9.84 18.89 -19.83
CA PRO A 84 -9.48 17.48 -19.96
C PRO A 84 -10.14 16.67 -18.85
N THR A 85 -10.75 15.52 -19.17
CA THR A 85 -11.30 14.59 -18.17
C THR A 85 -10.80 13.18 -18.45
N THR A 86 -10.87 12.31 -17.44
CA THR A 86 -10.61 10.88 -17.57
C THR A 86 -11.84 10.06 -17.23
N THR A 87 -11.77 8.78 -17.57
CA THR A 87 -12.74 7.73 -17.26
C THR A 87 -11.98 6.51 -16.71
N PRO A 88 -12.63 5.60 -15.98
CA PRO A 88 -11.99 4.37 -15.53
C PRO A 88 -11.36 3.59 -16.69
N VAL A 89 -10.17 3.02 -16.46
CA VAL A 89 -9.50 2.18 -17.46
C VAL A 89 -10.30 0.90 -17.66
N ALA A 90 -10.61 0.56 -18.92
CA ALA A 90 -11.39 -0.63 -19.24
C ALA A 90 -10.71 -1.92 -18.74
N ALA A 91 -11.48 -2.82 -18.12
CA ALA A 91 -10.96 -4.03 -17.45
C ALA A 91 -10.03 -4.91 -18.30
N GLN A 92 -10.24 -4.98 -19.63
CA GLN A 92 -9.31 -5.68 -20.52
C GLN A 92 -7.92 -5.02 -20.54
N ARG A 93 -7.86 -3.70 -20.67
CA ARG A 93 -6.59 -2.94 -20.67
C ARG A 93 -5.94 -2.92 -19.31
N SER A 94 -6.74 -2.89 -18.23
CA SER A 94 -6.22 -3.04 -16.86
C SER A 94 -5.46 -4.36 -16.71
N ARG A 95 -6.03 -5.49 -17.15
CA ARG A 95 -5.38 -6.81 -17.11
C ARG A 95 -4.08 -6.88 -17.92
N GLU A 96 -3.99 -6.15 -19.02
CA GLU A 96 -2.75 -6.06 -19.80
C GLU A 96 -1.67 -5.23 -19.10
N LEU A 97 -2.04 -4.23 -18.31
CA LEU A 97 -1.11 -3.35 -17.61
C LEU A 97 -0.64 -3.87 -16.25
N ILE A 98 -1.47 -4.63 -15.54
CA ILE A 98 -1.12 -5.13 -14.20
C ILE A 98 0.18 -5.93 -14.26
N GLY A 99 1.07 -5.68 -13.30
CA GLY A 99 2.33 -6.39 -13.14
C GLY A 99 3.48 -5.50 -12.65
N THR A 100 4.62 -6.14 -12.48
CA THR A 100 5.88 -5.48 -12.09
C THR A 100 6.76 -5.25 -13.30
N TYR A 101 7.42 -4.10 -13.35
CA TYR A 101 8.28 -3.68 -14.43
C TYR A 101 9.58 -3.13 -13.86
N ARG A 102 10.71 -3.46 -14.50
CA ARG A 102 12.04 -2.94 -14.17
C ARG A 102 12.49 -1.97 -15.25
N GLU A 103 13.11 -0.88 -14.86
CA GLU A 103 13.66 0.11 -15.79
C GLU A 103 14.65 -0.56 -16.75
N SER A 104 14.61 -0.19 -18.03
CA SER A 104 15.42 -0.86 -19.05
C SER A 104 16.91 -0.51 -18.96
N GLU A 105 17.20 0.72 -18.53
CA GLU A 105 18.55 1.28 -18.39
C GLU A 105 18.90 1.59 -16.92
N GLY A 106 18.18 0.98 -15.98
CA GLY A 106 18.34 1.26 -14.55
C GLY A 106 17.85 0.13 -13.65
N GLU A 107 17.90 0.41 -12.35
CA GLU A 107 17.54 -0.54 -11.29
C GLU A 107 16.18 -0.25 -10.66
N ARG A 108 15.48 0.81 -11.11
CA ARG A 108 14.19 1.21 -10.54
C ARG A 108 13.08 0.29 -11.00
N PHE A 109 12.08 0.13 -10.13
CA PHE A 109 10.88 -0.63 -10.44
C PHE A 109 9.66 0.28 -10.55
N ALA A 110 8.70 -0.18 -11.34
CA ALA A 110 7.35 0.33 -11.41
C ALA A 110 6.39 -0.84 -11.26
N ARG A 111 5.35 -0.69 -10.46
CA ARG A 111 4.30 -1.71 -10.31
C ARG A 111 2.96 -1.12 -10.68
N ILE A 112 2.17 -1.86 -11.44
CA ILE A 112 0.78 -1.50 -11.71
C ILE A 112 -0.12 -2.51 -11.02
N THR A 113 -0.96 -2.02 -10.10
CA THR A 113 -1.87 -2.81 -9.27
C THR A 113 -3.32 -2.39 -9.49
N GLU A 114 -4.27 -3.29 -9.28
CA GLU A 114 -5.70 -2.97 -9.28
C GLU A 114 -6.22 -3.01 -7.84
N LEU A 115 -7.02 -2.02 -7.46
CA LEU A 115 -7.73 -2.00 -6.19
C LEU A 115 -9.14 -1.44 -6.40
N ASN A 116 -10.17 -2.24 -6.10
CA ASN A 116 -11.58 -1.87 -6.25
C ASN A 116 -11.97 -1.41 -7.67
N GLY A 117 -11.33 -1.95 -8.70
CA GLY A 117 -11.57 -1.59 -10.11
C GLY A 117 -10.76 -0.38 -10.59
N ASP A 118 -10.08 0.33 -9.68
CA ASP A 118 -9.15 1.40 -10.02
C ASP A 118 -7.73 0.85 -10.21
N LEU A 119 -7.01 1.45 -11.15
CA LEU A 119 -5.66 1.05 -11.51
C LEU A 119 -4.65 2.04 -10.92
N PHE A 120 -3.58 1.54 -10.34
CA PHE A 120 -2.58 2.35 -9.65
C PHE A 120 -1.18 2.03 -10.14
N LEU A 121 -0.38 3.06 -10.38
CA LEU A 121 1.05 2.97 -10.69
C LEU A 121 1.86 3.34 -9.44
N GLU A 122 2.60 2.38 -8.92
CA GLU A 122 3.56 2.57 -7.83
C GLU A 122 4.97 2.75 -8.39
N ARG A 123 5.63 3.84 -8.00
CA ARG A 123 7.04 4.14 -8.34
C ARG A 123 7.70 4.80 -7.13
N GLY A 124 8.64 4.11 -6.51
CA GLY A 124 9.20 4.52 -5.22
C GLY A 124 8.11 4.53 -4.16
N VAL A 125 7.92 5.66 -3.48
CA VAL A 125 6.86 5.84 -2.46
C VAL A 125 5.52 6.30 -3.02
N PHE A 126 5.51 6.82 -4.25
CA PHE A 126 4.29 7.39 -4.81
C PHE A 126 3.48 6.31 -5.48
N ARG A 127 2.18 6.34 -5.18
CA ARG A 127 1.16 5.54 -5.83
C ARG A 127 0.20 6.49 -6.53
N HIS A 128 0.15 6.37 -7.84
CA HIS A 128 -0.63 7.24 -8.70
C HIS A 128 -1.84 6.53 -9.26
N GLN A 129 -3.02 7.15 -9.24
CA GLN A 129 -4.20 6.58 -9.89
C GLN A 129 -4.09 6.80 -11.41
N LEU A 130 -4.51 5.80 -12.18
CA LEU A 130 -4.51 5.83 -13.63
C LEU A 130 -5.93 5.96 -14.16
N GLY A 131 -6.11 6.83 -15.16
CA GLY A 131 -7.36 7.04 -15.87
C GLY A 131 -7.17 6.99 -17.39
N ALA A 132 -8.24 6.69 -18.12
CA ALA A 132 -8.28 6.80 -19.58
C ALA A 132 -8.80 8.19 -19.97
N ALA A 133 -7.97 9.01 -20.61
CA ALA A 133 -8.34 10.33 -21.10
C ALA A 133 -9.58 10.25 -22.00
N ALA A 134 -10.65 10.97 -21.66
CA ALA A 134 -11.95 10.84 -22.33
C ALA A 134 -11.90 11.16 -23.83
N ALA A 135 -11.02 12.06 -24.24
CA ALA A 135 -10.89 12.49 -25.63
C ALA A 135 -10.10 11.49 -26.53
N THR A 136 -9.16 10.73 -25.96
CA THR A 136 -8.19 9.94 -26.75
C THR A 136 -8.16 8.46 -26.37
N GLY A 137 -8.72 8.10 -25.22
CA GLY A 137 -8.57 6.79 -24.59
C GLY A 137 -7.14 6.48 -24.11
N ARG A 138 -6.19 7.42 -24.18
CA ARG A 138 -4.83 7.21 -23.66
C ARG A 138 -4.86 7.09 -22.15
N ILE A 139 -4.00 6.23 -21.60
CA ILE A 139 -3.92 6.04 -20.16
C ILE A 139 -2.94 7.06 -19.62
N VAL A 140 -3.36 7.78 -18.59
CA VAL A 140 -2.59 8.85 -17.97
C VAL A 140 -2.68 8.72 -16.46
N ILE A 141 -1.69 9.26 -15.75
CA ILE A 141 -1.84 9.55 -14.32
C ILE A 141 -2.93 10.61 -14.16
N ASP A 142 -3.87 10.38 -13.24
CA ASP A 142 -4.89 11.33 -12.84
C ASP A 142 -5.25 11.11 -11.37
N ASP A 143 -4.57 11.85 -10.50
CA ASP A 143 -4.80 11.85 -9.05
C ASP A 143 -4.51 13.22 -8.42
N GLU A 144 -4.56 13.25 -7.09
CA GLU A 144 -4.34 14.45 -6.28
C GLU A 144 -2.93 15.04 -6.46
N ILE A 145 -1.92 14.19 -6.61
CA ILE A 145 -0.50 14.55 -6.62
C ILE A 145 -0.02 14.91 -8.02
N ALA A 146 -0.50 14.23 -9.06
CA ALA A 146 -0.04 14.40 -10.44
C ALA A 146 -1.14 14.19 -11.48
N PHE A 147 -0.94 14.77 -12.67
CA PHE A 147 -1.85 14.61 -13.80
C PHE A 147 -1.10 14.60 -15.14
N GLY A 148 -1.56 13.79 -16.08
CA GLY A 148 -1.26 13.91 -17.51
C GLY A 148 -0.07 13.08 -18.01
N THR A 149 0.77 12.53 -17.13
CA THR A 149 1.85 11.62 -17.53
C THR A 149 1.28 10.39 -18.22
N GLU A 150 1.59 10.20 -19.50
CA GLU A 150 1.05 9.09 -20.30
C GLU A 150 1.72 7.75 -19.93
N ILE A 151 0.90 6.71 -19.87
CA ILE A 151 1.27 5.31 -19.63
C ILE A 151 1.00 4.51 -20.90
N VAL A 152 2.07 4.03 -21.54
CA VAL A 152 1.97 3.31 -22.82
C VAL A 152 2.57 1.92 -22.68
N LEU A 153 1.76 0.88 -22.86
CA LEU A 153 2.26 -0.48 -23.04
C LEU A 153 2.55 -0.72 -24.53
N LYS A 154 3.84 -0.84 -24.87
CA LYS A 154 4.31 -1.18 -26.22
C LYS A 154 4.40 -2.70 -26.38
N GLU A 155 4.57 -3.14 -27.63
CA GLU A 155 4.83 -4.55 -27.96
C GLU A 155 6.00 -5.13 -27.17
N GLY A 156 5.91 -6.43 -26.85
CA GLY A 156 6.90 -7.13 -26.04
C GLY A 156 6.86 -6.78 -24.55
N GLY A 157 5.77 -6.18 -24.06
CA GLY A 157 5.57 -5.89 -22.63
C GLY A 157 6.41 -4.72 -22.12
N LYS A 158 6.82 -3.81 -23.00
CA LYS A 158 7.58 -2.60 -22.61
C LYS A 158 6.61 -1.51 -22.15
N LEU A 159 6.67 -1.14 -20.89
CA LEU A 159 5.89 -0.05 -20.33
C LEU A 159 6.67 1.25 -20.45
N VAL A 160 6.05 2.30 -20.97
CA VAL A 160 6.62 3.64 -21.03
C VAL A 160 5.82 4.54 -20.10
N VAL A 161 6.51 5.21 -19.19
CA VAL A 161 5.94 6.16 -18.24
C VAL A 161 6.68 7.49 -18.40
N GLY A 162 6.03 8.45 -19.07
CA GLY A 162 6.73 9.66 -19.55
C GLY A 162 7.88 9.27 -20.48
N ASP A 163 9.11 9.67 -20.13
CA ASP A 163 10.31 9.38 -20.93
C ASP A 163 11.05 8.10 -20.51
N VAL A 164 10.58 7.41 -19.47
CA VAL A 164 11.26 6.23 -18.92
C VAL A 164 10.63 4.95 -19.47
N THR A 165 11.47 4.04 -19.97
CA THR A 165 11.04 2.74 -20.49
C THR A 165 11.38 1.61 -19.52
N PHE A 166 10.39 0.79 -19.21
CA PHE A 166 10.49 -0.37 -18.35
C PHE A 166 10.19 -1.65 -19.14
N ARG A 167 10.81 -2.75 -18.73
CA ARG A 167 10.51 -4.10 -19.20
C ARG A 167 9.72 -4.85 -18.15
N ARG A 168 8.73 -5.63 -18.57
CA ARG A 168 7.97 -6.50 -17.67
C ARG A 168 8.90 -7.52 -17.00
N VAL A 169 8.66 -7.76 -15.72
CA VAL A 169 9.30 -8.80 -14.91
C VAL A 169 8.33 -9.95 -14.75
N ASP A 170 8.86 -11.17 -14.64
CA ASP A 170 8.05 -12.36 -14.42
C ASP A 170 7.24 -12.25 -13.13
N ASP A 171 5.98 -12.70 -13.19
CA ASP A 171 5.07 -12.73 -12.05
C ASP A 171 5.38 -13.94 -11.15
N SER A 172 6.53 -13.86 -10.50
CA SER A 172 7.03 -14.84 -9.55
C SER A 172 7.43 -14.17 -8.24
N PRO A 173 7.33 -14.88 -7.10
CA PRO A 173 7.79 -14.35 -5.83
C PRO A 173 9.26 -13.88 -5.92
N PRO A 174 9.58 -12.63 -5.52
CA PRO A 174 10.96 -12.15 -5.44
C PRO A 174 11.84 -13.09 -4.60
N GLU A 175 13.14 -13.10 -4.90
CA GLU A 175 14.12 -13.88 -4.12
C GLU A 175 14.08 -13.48 -2.65
N ASP A 176 14.45 -14.42 -1.77
CA ASP A 176 14.60 -14.09 -0.35
C ASP A 176 15.87 -13.26 -0.13
N ILE A 177 15.85 -12.49 0.94
CA ILE A 177 16.91 -11.53 1.22
C ILE A 177 18.13 -12.22 1.85
N PRO A 178 19.34 -11.65 1.68
CA PRO A 178 20.50 -12.11 2.42
C PRO A 178 20.23 -12.11 3.93
N GLN A 179 20.57 -13.21 4.63
CA GLN A 179 20.29 -13.35 6.06
C GLN A 179 20.83 -12.18 6.90
N ARG A 180 21.99 -11.62 6.52
CA ARG A 180 22.61 -10.46 7.17
C ARG A 180 21.72 -9.19 7.14
N TRP A 181 20.83 -9.04 6.17
CA TRP A 181 19.95 -7.88 6.05
C TRP A 181 18.66 -8.02 6.87
N ARG A 182 18.23 -9.24 7.22
CA ARG A 182 16.97 -9.46 7.97
C ARG A 182 16.89 -8.61 9.24
N GLY A 183 17.97 -8.59 10.01
CA GLY A 183 18.05 -7.79 11.25
C GLY A 183 18.13 -6.27 11.04
N LEU A 184 18.28 -5.79 9.80
CA LEU A 184 18.30 -4.35 9.46
C LEU A 184 16.93 -3.82 9.07
N ILE A 185 16.06 -4.67 8.52
CA ILE A 185 14.74 -4.26 8.06
C ILE A 185 13.86 -3.90 9.26
N GLY A 186 13.09 -2.82 9.13
CA GLY A 186 12.14 -2.35 10.13
C GLY A 186 12.13 -0.83 10.25
N GLU A 187 11.53 -0.38 11.35
CA GLU A 187 11.29 1.04 11.63
C GLU A 187 12.26 1.55 12.69
N TYR A 188 12.68 2.81 12.53
CA TYR A 188 13.58 3.50 13.44
C TYR A 188 13.14 4.95 13.66
N GLY A 189 13.45 5.52 14.82
CA GLY A 189 13.15 6.91 15.16
C GLY A 189 11.82 7.07 15.91
N TRP A 190 11.10 8.13 15.56
CA TRP A 190 9.92 8.61 16.29
C TRP A 190 8.67 8.57 15.42
N ASP A 191 7.48 8.63 16.04
CA ASP A 191 6.21 8.60 15.29
C ASP A 191 6.08 9.75 14.28
N HIS A 192 6.70 10.89 14.56
CA HIS A 192 6.69 12.08 13.71
C HIS A 192 7.88 12.16 12.73
N ASN A 193 8.82 11.22 12.80
CA ASN A 193 9.96 11.13 11.89
C ASN A 193 10.50 9.70 11.89
N THR A 194 9.73 8.81 11.25
CA THR A 194 10.09 7.39 11.14
C THR A 194 10.97 7.18 9.92
N LEU A 195 12.12 6.54 10.13
CA LEU A 195 12.96 5.97 9.08
C LEU A 195 12.57 4.51 8.90
N TYR A 196 12.11 4.14 7.70
CA TYR A 196 11.94 2.73 7.35
C TYR A 196 13.16 2.26 6.58
N VAL A 197 13.73 1.14 7.03
CA VAL A 197 14.68 0.35 6.27
C VAL A 197 13.93 -0.87 5.77
N LEU A 198 13.84 -1.02 4.47
CA LEU A 198 13.08 -2.10 3.85
C LEU A 198 13.83 -2.66 2.65
N GLU A 199 13.51 -3.89 2.28
CA GLU A 199 14.04 -4.47 1.05
C GLU A 199 13.03 -4.31 -0.08
N ASP A 200 13.51 -3.91 -1.25
CA ASP A 200 12.75 -3.89 -2.49
C ASP A 200 13.60 -4.43 -3.66
N ASN A 201 13.17 -5.56 -4.24
CA ASN A 201 13.74 -6.21 -5.41
C ASN A 201 15.28 -6.46 -5.35
N GLY A 202 15.76 -6.99 -4.23
CA GLY A 202 17.16 -7.35 -4.00
C GLY A 202 18.04 -6.22 -3.47
N GLN A 203 17.45 -5.06 -3.14
CA GLN A 203 18.17 -3.90 -2.62
C GLN A 203 17.50 -3.34 -1.36
N LEU A 204 18.30 -2.89 -0.39
CA LEU A 204 17.77 -2.14 0.75
C LEU A 204 17.47 -0.69 0.34
N TYR A 205 16.39 -0.16 0.87
CA TYR A 205 15.98 1.23 0.71
C TYR A 205 15.80 1.89 2.08
N ALA A 206 16.10 3.19 2.13
CA ALA A 206 15.69 4.07 3.20
C ALA A 206 14.47 4.88 2.72
N LEU A 207 13.35 4.73 3.42
CA LEU A 207 12.25 5.69 3.34
C LEU A 207 12.36 6.64 4.54
N ILE A 208 12.71 7.89 4.25
CA ILE A 208 12.99 8.93 5.24
C ILE A 208 12.21 10.21 4.89
N GLU A 209 11.86 10.99 5.92
CA GLU A 209 11.00 12.19 5.81
C GLU A 209 9.76 11.92 4.95
N TRP A 210 9.08 10.79 5.22
CA TRP A 210 7.77 10.39 4.65
C TRP A 210 7.77 9.96 3.18
N PHE A 211 8.58 10.58 2.31
CA PHE A 211 8.53 10.34 0.87
C PHE A 211 9.90 10.24 0.18
N TYR A 212 11.02 10.50 0.86
CA TYR A 212 12.30 10.25 0.24
C TYR A 212 12.64 8.76 0.28
N TYR A 213 12.60 8.16 -0.90
CA TYR A 213 12.84 6.73 -1.12
C TYR A 213 14.19 6.52 -1.79
N TYR A 214 15.22 6.25 -0.99
CA TYR A 214 16.59 6.14 -1.49
C TYR A 214 17.09 4.71 -1.54
N PRO A 215 17.61 4.23 -2.68
CA PRO A 215 18.33 2.97 -2.74
C PRO A 215 19.61 3.07 -1.92
N LEU A 216 19.88 2.07 -1.09
CA LEU A 216 21.08 1.99 -0.28
C LEU A 216 22.11 1.08 -0.94
N LYS A 217 23.37 1.51 -0.86
CA LYS A 217 24.52 0.71 -1.30
C LYS A 217 25.30 0.23 -0.08
N GLU A 218 25.41 -1.08 0.11
CA GLU A 218 26.25 -1.66 1.17
C GLU A 218 27.73 -1.43 0.82
N VAL A 219 28.46 -0.73 1.68
CA VAL A 219 29.90 -0.45 1.51
C VAL A 219 30.73 -1.47 2.28
N ARG A 220 30.26 -1.81 3.48
CA ARG A 220 30.79 -2.86 4.36
C ARG A 220 29.69 -3.26 5.34
N GLU A 221 29.96 -4.29 6.14
CA GLU A 221 29.00 -4.77 7.12
C GLU A 221 28.45 -3.62 7.99
N ASN A 222 27.12 -3.51 8.03
CA ASN A 222 26.35 -2.51 8.79
C ASN A 222 26.56 -1.05 8.36
N VAL A 223 27.21 -0.80 7.22
CA VAL A 223 27.45 0.55 6.69
C VAL A 223 26.99 0.65 5.26
N PHE A 224 26.08 1.60 5.03
CA PHE A 224 25.45 1.85 3.75
C PHE A 224 25.62 3.32 3.36
N GLU A 225 25.63 3.58 2.05
CA GLU A 225 25.63 4.93 1.49
C GLU A 225 24.28 5.24 0.85
N PHE A 226 23.84 6.49 1.00
CA PHE A 226 22.80 7.07 0.16
C PHE A 226 23.34 7.27 -1.27
N PRO A 227 22.47 7.45 -2.28
CA PRO A 227 22.93 7.70 -3.64
C PRO A 227 23.62 9.07 -3.77
N ASP A 228 24.27 9.29 -4.92
CA ASP A 228 24.98 10.53 -5.27
C ASP A 228 24.05 11.71 -5.66
N TYR A 229 22.78 11.64 -5.27
CA TYR A 229 21.75 12.63 -5.55
C TYR A 229 20.79 12.80 -4.37
N GLY A 230 20.00 13.87 -4.41
CA GLY A 230 19.00 14.16 -3.38
C GLY A 230 19.60 14.80 -2.13
N LEU A 231 18.78 14.92 -1.09
CA LEU A 231 19.10 15.66 0.13
C LEU A 231 20.24 15.04 0.95
N TYR A 232 20.40 13.72 0.86
CA TYR A 232 21.38 12.94 1.62
C TYR A 232 22.58 12.52 0.77
N HIS A 233 22.84 13.19 -0.35
CA HIS A 233 24.03 12.93 -1.16
C HIS A 233 25.30 13.07 -0.31
N GLY A 234 26.12 12.03 -0.29
CA GLY A 234 27.39 11.98 0.43
C GLY A 234 27.28 11.49 1.86
N GLU A 235 26.05 11.23 2.33
CA GLU A 235 25.76 10.71 3.66
C GLU A 235 25.65 9.18 3.66
N GLY A 236 25.63 8.60 4.85
CA GLY A 236 25.48 7.16 5.03
C GLY A 236 24.64 6.76 6.23
N LEU A 237 24.40 5.45 6.32
CA LEU A 237 23.73 4.78 7.43
C LEU A 237 24.71 3.83 8.11
N LYS A 238 24.78 3.89 9.44
CA LYS A 238 25.57 2.97 10.26
C LYS A 238 24.68 2.30 11.30
N PHE A 239 24.51 0.99 11.19
CA PHE A 239 23.69 0.20 12.11
C PHE A 239 24.51 -0.31 13.31
N THR A 240 23.89 -0.29 14.48
CA THR A 240 24.35 -1.00 15.68
C THR A 240 23.43 -2.19 15.91
N ARG A 241 23.98 -3.37 16.23
CA ARG A 241 23.19 -4.60 16.46
C ARG A 241 23.36 -5.13 17.87
N ASP A 242 22.35 -5.87 18.31
CA ASP A 242 22.45 -6.75 19.48
C ASP A 242 23.15 -8.08 19.13
N THR A 243 23.24 -8.96 20.13
CA THR A 243 23.88 -10.28 20.02
C THR A 243 23.12 -11.24 19.12
N ASP A 244 21.84 -11.01 18.87
CA ASP A 244 20.99 -11.84 18.00
C ASP A 244 21.06 -11.35 16.53
N GLY A 245 21.88 -10.33 16.26
CA GLY A 245 22.05 -9.76 14.94
C GLY A 245 20.91 -8.84 14.52
N ARG A 246 20.02 -8.44 15.44
CA ARG A 246 18.98 -7.44 15.18
C ARG A 246 19.55 -6.05 15.43
N ALA A 247 19.37 -5.14 14.48
CA ALA A 247 19.78 -3.75 14.67
C ALA A 247 18.97 -3.13 15.80
N THR A 248 19.61 -2.45 16.75
CA THR A 248 18.94 -1.74 17.84
C THR A 248 18.82 -0.25 17.55
N GLU A 249 19.68 0.28 16.68
CA GLU A 249 19.67 1.65 16.22
C GLU A 249 20.39 1.77 14.87
N VAL A 250 20.16 2.90 14.19
CA VAL A 250 20.89 3.32 13.01
C VAL A 250 21.22 4.81 13.12
N VAL A 251 22.45 5.18 12.77
CA VAL A 251 22.83 6.58 12.58
C VAL A 251 22.74 6.89 11.08
N ALA A 252 21.85 7.78 10.67
CA ALA A 252 21.68 8.23 9.31
C ALA A 252 21.97 9.74 9.23
N ALA A 253 22.95 10.14 8.42
CA ALA A 253 23.40 11.54 8.29
C ALA A 253 23.62 12.21 9.67
N GLU A 254 24.44 11.56 10.51
CA GLU A 254 24.78 11.98 11.89
C GLU A 254 23.63 11.97 12.91
N VAL A 255 22.39 11.71 12.48
CA VAL A 255 21.23 11.61 13.36
C VAL A 255 20.98 10.17 13.77
N LYS A 256 20.80 9.93 15.07
CA LYS A 256 20.51 8.61 15.62
C LYS A 256 19.01 8.31 15.61
N PHE A 257 18.64 7.19 15.00
CA PHE A 257 17.30 6.63 15.00
C PHE A 257 17.30 5.29 15.74
N VAL A 258 16.65 5.24 16.91
CA VAL A 258 16.50 4.01 17.70
C VAL A 258 15.44 3.11 17.06
N ARG A 259 15.65 1.79 17.01
CA ARG A 259 14.65 0.87 16.46
C ARG A 259 13.33 0.97 17.21
N ARG A 260 12.24 1.01 16.45
CA ARG A 260 10.86 0.97 16.95
C ARG A 260 10.40 -0.49 17.03
N GLU A 261 9.72 -0.83 18.11
CA GLU A 261 9.07 -2.13 18.25
C GLU A 261 7.63 -2.02 17.74
N VAL A 262 7.44 -2.34 16.45
CA VAL A 262 6.14 -2.28 15.78
C VAL A 262 5.64 -3.68 15.45
N GLY A 263 4.39 -3.95 15.84
CA GLY A 263 3.78 -5.26 15.67
C GLY A 263 4.33 -6.28 16.66
N THR A 264 4.52 -7.51 16.21
CA THR A 264 5.12 -8.57 17.03
C THR A 264 6.54 -8.91 16.62
N LYS A 265 7.29 -9.47 17.57
CA LYS A 265 8.54 -10.18 17.28
C LYS A 265 8.22 -11.41 16.44
N ASP A 266 9.15 -11.78 15.56
CA ASP A 266 8.94 -12.84 14.56
C ASP A 266 8.35 -14.13 15.18
N GLY A 267 7.17 -14.51 14.69
CA GLY A 267 6.43 -15.71 15.13
C GLY A 267 5.58 -15.56 16.39
N ALA A 268 5.70 -14.46 17.13
CA ALA A 268 4.82 -14.20 18.26
C ALA A 268 3.45 -13.68 17.81
N THR A 269 2.39 -14.18 18.44
CA THR A 269 1.03 -13.66 18.23
C THR A 269 0.84 -12.39 19.04
N PHE A 270 0.26 -11.37 18.42
CA PHE A 270 -0.04 -10.10 19.07
C PHE A 270 -0.97 -10.36 20.25
N LYS A 271 -0.87 -9.56 21.32
CA LYS A 271 -1.75 -9.69 22.50
C LYS A 271 -2.18 -8.31 22.96
N ILE A 272 -3.46 -8.18 23.27
CA ILE A 272 -3.99 -7.06 24.04
C ILE A 272 -4.08 -7.45 25.52
N GLU A 273 -4.10 -6.44 26.38
CA GLU A 273 -4.67 -6.58 27.72
C GLU A 273 -6.18 -6.30 27.62
N PRO A 274 -7.06 -7.31 27.86
CA PRO A 274 -8.49 -7.10 27.76
C PRO A 274 -8.98 -6.08 28.80
N LEU A 275 -9.87 -5.17 28.40
CA LEU A 275 -10.46 -4.17 29.30
C LEU A 275 -11.24 -4.77 30.48
N LYS A 276 -11.65 -6.03 30.36
CA LYS A 276 -12.41 -6.78 31.37
C LYS A 276 -12.02 -8.26 31.34
N PRO A 277 -12.23 -9.00 32.45
CA PRO A 277 -12.03 -10.44 32.48
C PRO A 277 -12.84 -11.17 31.40
N ILE A 278 -12.20 -12.15 30.73
CA ILE A 278 -12.80 -12.88 29.61
C ILE A 278 -14.13 -13.57 30.00
N ASP A 279 -14.24 -14.08 31.23
CA ASP A 279 -15.46 -14.77 31.68
C ASP A 279 -16.63 -13.80 31.89
N GLU A 280 -16.37 -12.58 32.37
CA GLU A 280 -17.39 -11.52 32.46
C GLU A 280 -17.87 -11.14 31.05
N LEU A 281 -16.92 -10.90 30.13
CA LEU A 281 -17.22 -10.58 28.74
C LEU A 281 -18.07 -11.67 28.08
N ARG A 282 -17.76 -12.94 28.34
CA ARG A 282 -18.48 -14.08 27.79
C ARG A 282 -19.91 -14.14 28.31
N ALA A 283 -20.11 -13.97 29.62
CA ALA A 283 -21.43 -13.97 30.22
C ALA A 283 -22.31 -12.84 29.65
N VAL A 284 -21.76 -11.63 29.57
CA VAL A 284 -22.45 -10.45 29.01
C VAL A 284 -22.78 -10.65 27.53
N ALA A 285 -21.86 -11.21 26.74
CA ALA A 285 -22.08 -11.40 25.31
C ALA A 285 -23.09 -12.50 25.00
N LEU A 286 -23.13 -13.58 25.79
CA LEU A 286 -24.12 -14.66 25.64
C LEU A 286 -25.54 -14.24 26.06
N ALA A 287 -25.66 -13.28 26.97
CA ALA A 287 -26.95 -12.71 27.37
C ALA A 287 -27.48 -11.65 26.38
N ALA A 288 -26.65 -11.17 25.45
CA ALA A 288 -27.03 -10.18 24.46
C ALA A 288 -27.54 -10.83 23.17
N SER A 289 -28.31 -10.07 22.38
CA SER A 289 -28.76 -10.47 21.04
C SER A 289 -28.03 -9.68 19.96
N PRO A 290 -27.78 -10.28 18.78
CA PRO A 290 -27.24 -9.55 17.63
C PRO A 290 -28.16 -8.40 17.22
N PRO A 291 -27.64 -7.37 16.52
CA PRO A 291 -28.48 -6.30 15.99
C PRO A 291 -29.53 -6.87 15.04
N ASP A 292 -30.74 -6.30 15.07
CA ASP A 292 -31.79 -6.65 14.13
C ASP A 292 -31.40 -6.16 12.72
N GLU A 293 -31.41 -7.08 11.76
CA GLU A 293 -31.15 -6.77 10.35
C GLU A 293 -32.42 -7.02 9.53
N SER A 294 -32.72 -6.10 8.63
CA SER A 294 -33.83 -6.22 7.66
C SER A 294 -33.29 -6.07 6.25
N GLY A 295 -33.85 -6.82 5.31
CA GLY A 295 -33.40 -6.84 3.93
C GLY A 295 -33.73 -8.15 3.23
N GLU A 296 -33.46 -8.21 1.93
CA GLU A 296 -33.56 -9.44 1.15
C GLU A 296 -32.33 -10.31 1.41
N PHE A 297 -32.43 -11.17 2.42
CA PHE A 297 -31.37 -12.12 2.76
C PHE A 297 -31.56 -13.46 2.05
N ARG A 298 -30.43 -14.09 1.72
CA ARG A 298 -30.42 -15.48 1.27
C ARG A 298 -30.75 -16.40 2.44
N GLU A 299 -31.36 -17.55 2.15
CA GLU A 299 -31.46 -18.62 3.13
C GLU A 299 -30.06 -19.04 3.61
N THR A 300 -29.93 -19.30 4.91
CA THR A 300 -28.65 -19.66 5.51
C THR A 300 -28.24 -21.07 5.11
N GLU A 301 -27.10 -21.18 4.47
CA GLU A 301 -26.47 -22.45 4.10
C GLU A 301 -24.97 -22.40 4.40
N LEU A 302 -24.63 -22.64 5.67
CA LEU A 302 -23.24 -22.72 6.12
C LEU A 302 -22.65 -24.09 5.80
N VAL A 303 -21.61 -24.09 4.97
CA VAL A 303 -20.86 -25.28 4.57
C VAL A 303 -19.44 -25.22 5.11
N ASP A 304 -18.89 -26.37 5.47
CA ASP A 304 -17.50 -26.49 5.92
C ASP A 304 -16.56 -26.50 4.70
N LEU A 305 -15.58 -25.60 4.68
CA LEU A 305 -14.60 -25.50 3.59
C LEU A 305 -13.88 -26.82 3.33
N THR A 306 -13.53 -27.57 4.37
CA THR A 306 -12.79 -28.85 4.26
C THR A 306 -13.61 -29.97 3.65
N ARG A 307 -14.94 -29.83 3.63
CA ARG A 307 -15.83 -30.77 2.91
C ARG A 307 -15.91 -30.46 1.42
N LEU A 308 -15.63 -29.23 1.01
CA LEU A 308 -15.58 -28.84 -0.40
C LEU A 308 -14.21 -29.11 -1.02
N ASP A 309 -13.13 -28.82 -0.28
CA ASP A 309 -11.77 -29.21 -0.65
C ASP A 309 -10.99 -29.64 0.61
N PRO A 310 -10.71 -30.94 0.79
CA PRO A 310 -10.05 -31.46 1.99
C PRO A 310 -8.56 -31.08 2.08
N THR A 311 -7.97 -30.47 1.05
CA THR A 311 -6.59 -29.99 1.11
C THR A 311 -6.46 -28.55 1.60
N ILE A 312 -7.56 -27.84 1.88
CA ILE A 312 -7.52 -26.55 2.58
C ILE A 312 -7.05 -26.82 4.02
N LYS A 313 -6.01 -26.12 4.47
CA LYS A 313 -5.50 -26.25 5.83
C LYS A 313 -6.24 -25.31 6.78
N LEU A 314 -6.42 -25.74 8.02
CA LEU A 314 -7.06 -24.95 9.06
C LEU A 314 -6.07 -24.71 10.21
N ASP A 315 -6.00 -23.46 10.65
CA ASP A 315 -5.34 -23.01 11.87
C ASP A 315 -6.26 -22.01 12.56
N ILE A 316 -7.41 -22.52 13.03
CA ILE A 316 -8.51 -21.71 13.57
C ILE A 316 -8.12 -21.10 14.92
N ARG A 317 -7.63 -19.86 14.88
CA ARG A 317 -6.97 -19.21 16.02
C ARG A 317 -7.87 -19.03 17.22
N TYR A 318 -9.16 -18.81 17.00
CA TYR A 318 -10.14 -18.64 18.07
C TYR A 318 -10.64 -19.95 18.70
N ALA A 319 -10.24 -21.11 18.17
CA ALA A 319 -10.40 -22.41 18.83
C ALA A 319 -9.24 -22.75 19.78
N THR A 320 -8.23 -21.88 19.89
CA THR A 320 -7.05 -22.03 20.75
C THR A 320 -6.77 -20.74 21.52
N THR A 321 -5.72 -20.70 22.33
CA THR A 321 -5.24 -19.46 22.99
C THR A 321 -4.31 -18.63 22.09
N ASN A 322 -4.05 -19.09 20.87
CA ASN A 322 -3.14 -18.44 19.92
C ASN A 322 -3.82 -17.30 19.13
N ASN A 323 -4.43 -16.35 19.82
CA ASN A 323 -5.08 -15.17 19.23
C ASN A 323 -4.87 -13.93 20.12
N PHE A 324 -5.26 -12.75 19.65
CA PHE A 324 -4.97 -11.48 20.32
C PHE A 324 -5.48 -11.33 21.76
N THR A 325 -6.50 -12.10 22.17
CA THR A 325 -7.01 -12.07 23.56
C THR A 325 -6.40 -13.13 24.46
N GLY A 326 -5.74 -14.14 23.89
CA GLY A 326 -5.21 -15.28 24.65
C GLY A 326 -6.24 -16.30 25.13
N ALA A 327 -7.51 -16.18 24.77
CA ALA A 327 -8.59 -17.06 25.23
C ALA A 327 -9.19 -17.93 24.11
N VAL A 328 -9.87 -19.01 24.50
CA VAL A 328 -10.61 -19.89 23.58
C VAL A 328 -12.07 -19.40 23.45
N PHE A 329 -12.54 -19.28 22.21
CA PHE A 329 -13.91 -18.84 21.88
C PHE A 329 -14.71 -19.91 21.13
N TYR A 330 -14.04 -20.73 20.33
CA TYR A 330 -14.72 -21.76 19.53
C TYR A 330 -14.57 -23.14 20.16
N LYS A 331 -15.63 -23.93 20.06
CA LYS A 331 -15.64 -25.32 20.55
C LYS A 331 -14.97 -26.32 19.59
N GLN A 332 -14.79 -25.92 18.33
CA GLN A 332 -14.23 -26.78 17.28
C GLN A 332 -13.40 -25.94 16.30
N PRO A 333 -12.25 -26.45 15.83
CA PRO A 333 -11.42 -25.77 14.84
C PRO A 333 -11.94 -26.06 13.41
N ARG A 334 -13.12 -25.54 13.07
CA ARG A 334 -13.75 -25.72 11.75
C ARG A 334 -14.08 -24.36 11.12
N ALA A 335 -13.97 -24.28 9.80
CA ALA A 335 -14.28 -23.07 9.03
C ALA A 335 -15.57 -23.25 8.24
N PHE A 336 -16.63 -22.54 8.64
CA PHE A 336 -17.91 -22.54 7.93
C PHE A 336 -18.11 -21.22 7.19
N MET A 337 -18.67 -21.27 6.00
CA MET A 337 -19.02 -20.09 5.20
C MET A 337 -20.35 -20.31 4.49
N GLN A 338 -21.03 -19.24 4.11
CA GLN A 338 -22.17 -19.33 3.20
C GLN A 338 -21.71 -19.94 1.88
N ARG A 339 -22.48 -20.89 1.33
CA ARG A 339 -22.09 -21.69 0.16
C ARG A 339 -21.44 -20.87 -0.98
N PRO A 340 -22.01 -19.75 -1.47
CA PRO A 340 -21.40 -19.01 -2.58
C PRO A 340 -20.01 -18.45 -2.24
N ALA A 341 -19.81 -17.99 -1.00
CA ALA A 341 -18.52 -17.51 -0.53
C ALA A 341 -17.52 -18.66 -0.35
N ALA A 342 -17.98 -19.79 0.19
CA ALA A 342 -17.18 -21.01 0.33
C ALA A 342 -16.66 -21.51 -1.03
N GLU A 343 -17.53 -21.56 -2.03
CA GLU A 343 -17.18 -21.96 -3.40
C GLU A 343 -16.20 -20.96 -4.05
N ALA A 344 -16.29 -19.66 -3.74
CA ALA A 344 -15.32 -18.68 -4.20
C ALA A 344 -13.92 -18.91 -3.60
N VAL A 345 -13.85 -19.21 -2.30
CA VAL A 345 -12.59 -19.57 -1.62
C VAL A 345 -11.98 -20.83 -2.23
N VAL A 346 -12.80 -21.85 -2.53
CA VAL A 346 -12.32 -23.07 -3.21
C VAL A 346 -11.75 -22.75 -4.58
N ARG A 347 -12.41 -21.91 -5.40
CA ARG A 347 -11.86 -21.49 -6.70
C ARG A 347 -10.52 -20.76 -6.55
N ALA A 348 -10.39 -19.87 -5.57
CA ALA A 348 -9.13 -19.18 -5.29
C ALA A 348 -8.02 -20.17 -4.88
N HIS A 349 -8.32 -21.10 -3.97
CA HIS A 349 -7.40 -22.16 -3.53
C HIS A 349 -6.93 -23.03 -4.70
N LEU A 350 -7.83 -23.45 -5.59
CA LEU A 350 -7.48 -24.24 -6.77
C LEU A 350 -6.54 -23.48 -7.71
N ARG A 351 -6.76 -22.17 -7.90
CA ARG A 351 -5.88 -21.33 -8.72
C ARG A 351 -4.50 -21.12 -8.08
N LEU A 352 -4.43 -21.05 -6.75
CA LEU A 352 -3.18 -20.97 -6.01
C LEU A 352 -2.37 -22.27 -6.06
N LYS A 353 -3.04 -23.43 -6.12
CA LYS A 353 -2.36 -24.74 -6.27
C LYS A 353 -1.52 -24.82 -7.53
N GLU A 354 -1.99 -24.21 -8.62
CA GLU A 354 -1.24 -24.13 -9.88
C GLU A 354 0.07 -23.33 -9.74
N ARG A 355 0.19 -22.50 -8.69
CA ARG A 355 1.40 -21.75 -8.32
C ARG A 355 2.19 -22.39 -7.18
N GLY A 356 1.87 -23.62 -6.79
CA GLY A 356 2.55 -24.30 -5.68
C GLY A 356 2.14 -23.81 -4.29
N LEU A 357 1.00 -23.11 -4.17
CA LEU A 357 0.52 -22.51 -2.92
C LEU A 357 -0.84 -23.09 -2.52
N GLY A 358 -1.17 -23.03 -1.23
CA GLY A 358 -2.51 -23.33 -0.72
C GLY A 358 -2.96 -22.33 0.34
N LEU A 359 -4.26 -22.34 0.65
CA LEU A 359 -4.86 -21.51 1.69
C LEU A 359 -4.81 -22.17 3.06
N LEU A 360 -4.38 -21.39 4.06
CA LEU A 360 -4.45 -21.70 5.48
C LEU A 360 -5.48 -20.76 6.13
N ILE A 361 -6.57 -21.31 6.67
CA ILE A 361 -7.68 -20.52 7.21
C ILE A 361 -7.51 -20.29 8.71
N HIS A 362 -7.59 -19.02 9.13
CA HIS A 362 -7.51 -18.59 10.53
C HIS A 362 -8.88 -18.31 11.16
N ASP A 363 -9.82 -17.77 10.38
CA ASP A 363 -11.21 -17.61 10.79
C ASP A 363 -12.17 -17.61 9.59
N ALA A 364 -13.44 -17.93 9.82
CA ALA A 364 -14.52 -17.89 8.83
C ALA A 364 -15.80 -17.41 9.51
N TYR A 365 -16.87 -18.21 9.58
CA TYR A 365 -18.04 -17.86 10.37
C TYR A 365 -17.69 -17.67 11.85
N ARG A 366 -17.91 -16.43 12.32
CA ARG A 366 -17.72 -16.01 13.72
C ARG A 366 -19.10 -15.77 14.34
N PRO A 367 -19.50 -16.48 15.41
CA PRO A 367 -20.73 -16.15 16.14
C PRO A 367 -20.71 -14.71 16.64
N TRP A 368 -21.84 -14.00 16.57
CA TRP A 368 -21.89 -12.56 16.93
C TRP A 368 -21.43 -12.26 18.36
N HIS A 369 -21.73 -13.12 19.34
CA HIS A 369 -21.27 -12.93 20.72
C HIS A 369 -19.73 -12.84 20.81
N VAL A 370 -18.99 -13.50 19.93
CA VAL A 370 -17.52 -13.40 19.86
C VAL A 370 -17.09 -12.03 19.33
N THR A 371 -17.76 -11.51 18.29
CA THR A 371 -17.55 -10.12 17.82
C THR A 371 -17.81 -9.10 18.94
N LYS A 372 -18.88 -9.29 19.72
CA LYS A 372 -19.17 -8.46 20.90
C LYS A 372 -18.05 -8.56 21.94
N MET A 373 -17.58 -9.77 22.26
CA MET A 373 -16.46 -9.95 23.19
C MET A 373 -15.18 -9.27 22.69
N PHE A 374 -14.84 -9.40 21.40
CA PHE A 374 -13.65 -8.75 20.83
C PHE A 374 -13.75 -7.23 20.96
N TRP A 375 -14.88 -6.65 20.58
CA TRP A 375 -15.11 -5.21 20.72
C TRP A 375 -15.01 -4.74 22.17
N ASP A 376 -15.67 -5.44 23.10
CA ASP A 376 -15.72 -5.04 24.51
C ASP A 376 -14.39 -5.32 25.26
N ALA A 377 -13.57 -6.25 24.76
CA ALA A 377 -12.22 -6.53 25.28
C ALA A 377 -11.18 -5.51 24.82
N THR A 378 -11.35 -4.92 23.63
CA THR A 378 -10.29 -4.16 22.95
C THR A 378 -10.23 -2.71 23.43
N PRO A 379 -9.05 -2.22 23.83
CA PRO A 379 -8.82 -0.79 24.13
C PRO A 379 -9.28 0.14 23.01
N ASP A 380 -9.70 1.37 23.36
CA ASP A 380 -10.31 2.30 22.42
C ASP A 380 -9.41 2.66 21.23
N ASP A 381 -8.11 2.82 21.47
CA ASP A 381 -7.08 3.14 20.48
C ASP A 381 -6.78 1.99 19.49
N LEU A 382 -7.28 0.78 19.78
CA LEU A 382 -7.11 -0.41 18.94
C LEU A 382 -8.41 -0.87 18.27
N LYS A 383 -9.51 -0.12 18.44
CA LYS A 383 -10.83 -0.53 17.93
C LYS A 383 -10.94 -0.54 16.41
N ASP A 384 -10.04 0.14 15.70
CA ASP A 384 -9.98 0.12 14.24
C ASP A 384 -9.68 -1.29 13.67
N PHE A 385 -9.12 -2.19 14.48
CA PHE A 385 -8.82 -3.57 14.09
C PHE A 385 -9.94 -4.57 14.41
N VAL A 386 -11.01 -4.14 15.09
CA VAL A 386 -12.13 -5.01 15.46
C VAL A 386 -13.46 -4.47 14.97
N ALA A 387 -14.30 -5.35 14.41
CA ALA A 387 -15.61 -4.95 13.91
C ALA A 387 -16.51 -4.39 15.03
N ASN A 388 -17.16 -3.26 14.76
CA ASN A 388 -18.12 -2.68 15.69
C ASN A 388 -19.33 -3.59 15.87
N ARG A 389 -19.52 -4.09 17.10
CA ARG A 389 -20.61 -5.00 17.48
C ARG A 389 -22.01 -4.51 17.09
N ALA A 390 -22.23 -3.19 17.04
CA ALA A 390 -23.52 -2.59 16.69
C ALA A 390 -23.92 -2.82 15.23
N ASN A 391 -22.95 -3.01 14.34
CA ASN A 391 -23.17 -3.25 12.90
C ASN A 391 -23.05 -4.74 12.53
N GLY A 392 -22.71 -5.58 13.51
CA GLY A 392 -22.23 -6.94 13.28
C GLY A 392 -20.94 -6.98 12.46
N SER A 393 -20.60 -8.16 11.93
CA SER A 393 -19.42 -8.40 11.09
C SER A 393 -19.79 -9.23 9.87
N ARG A 394 -19.05 -9.08 8.77
CA ARG A 394 -19.16 -9.97 7.60
C ARG A 394 -18.92 -11.44 7.98
N HIS A 395 -18.09 -11.69 9.01
CA HIS A 395 -17.90 -13.03 9.58
C HIS A 395 -19.18 -13.58 10.23
N ASN A 396 -20.00 -12.75 10.88
CA ASN A 396 -21.27 -13.19 11.47
C ASN A 396 -22.27 -13.67 10.41
N ARG A 397 -22.12 -13.18 9.18
CA ARG A 397 -22.95 -13.54 8.03
C ARG A 397 -22.40 -14.72 7.24
N GLY A 398 -21.23 -15.25 7.61
CA GLY A 398 -20.54 -16.32 6.88
C GLY A 398 -19.97 -15.88 5.52
N CYS A 399 -19.74 -14.58 5.33
CA CYS A 399 -19.32 -13.95 4.07
C CYS A 399 -17.93 -13.30 4.14
N ALA A 400 -17.11 -13.74 5.09
CA ALA A 400 -15.72 -13.33 5.27
C ALA A 400 -14.88 -14.53 5.72
N VAL A 401 -13.60 -14.46 5.40
CA VAL A 401 -12.60 -15.46 5.76
C VAL A 401 -11.29 -14.72 6.05
N ASP A 402 -10.66 -15.07 7.15
CA ASP A 402 -9.31 -14.65 7.48
C ASP A 402 -8.35 -15.79 7.16
N LEU A 403 -7.33 -15.52 6.38
CA LEU A 403 -6.47 -16.56 5.81
C LEU A 403 -5.05 -16.06 5.51
N THR A 404 -4.15 -17.01 5.27
CA THR A 404 -2.83 -16.78 4.71
C THR A 404 -2.52 -17.86 3.67
N LEU A 405 -1.36 -17.75 3.03
CA LEU A 405 -0.81 -18.75 2.12
C LEU A 405 0.07 -19.76 2.88
N TYR A 406 0.14 -20.99 2.38
CA TYR A 406 1.18 -21.95 2.74
C TYR A 406 1.80 -22.53 1.46
N ASP A 407 3.08 -22.89 1.54
CA ASP A 407 3.81 -23.52 0.44
C ASP A 407 3.45 -25.01 0.34
N LEU A 408 3.07 -25.49 -0.85
CA LEU A 408 2.65 -26.89 -1.02
C LEU A 408 3.81 -27.89 -0.86
N ALA A 409 5.04 -27.49 -1.18
CA ALA A 409 6.19 -28.38 -1.17
C ALA A 409 6.70 -28.66 0.25
N SER A 410 6.87 -27.60 1.05
CA SER A 410 7.29 -27.66 2.45
C SER A 410 6.12 -27.88 3.42
N GLY A 411 4.92 -27.46 3.04
CA GLY A 411 3.76 -27.45 3.92
C GLY A 411 3.73 -26.29 4.91
N GLU A 412 4.73 -25.41 4.90
CA GLU A 412 4.89 -24.32 5.86
C GLU A 412 4.05 -23.08 5.48
N PRO A 413 3.51 -22.35 6.47
CA PRO A 413 2.88 -21.05 6.23
C PRO A 413 3.86 -20.04 5.61
N ILE A 414 3.39 -19.26 4.64
CA ILE A 414 4.13 -18.14 4.08
C ILE A 414 4.09 -16.97 5.08
N GLN A 415 5.26 -16.45 5.42
CA GLN A 415 5.37 -15.26 6.25
C GLN A 415 4.95 -14.02 5.45
N MET A 416 3.92 -13.32 5.94
CA MET A 416 3.46 -12.04 5.42
C MET A 416 4.18 -10.87 6.12
N VAL A 417 3.92 -9.64 5.69
CA VAL A 417 4.52 -8.43 6.30
C VAL A 417 4.12 -8.24 7.77
N ALA A 418 2.93 -8.72 8.15
CA ALA A 418 2.40 -8.71 9.52
C ALA A 418 1.82 -10.09 9.88
N GLY A 419 1.75 -10.38 11.18
CA GLY A 419 1.05 -11.56 11.69
C GLY A 419 -0.47 -11.44 11.60
N TYR A 420 -1.16 -12.58 11.73
CA TYR A 420 -2.62 -12.60 11.89
C TYR A 420 -3.04 -11.94 13.21
N ASP A 421 -4.13 -11.16 13.18
CA ASP A 421 -4.63 -10.34 14.30
C ASP A 421 -3.55 -9.42 14.93
N GLU A 422 -2.57 -8.98 14.13
CA GLU A 422 -1.60 -7.98 14.58
C GLU A 422 -2.20 -6.58 14.48
N PHE A 423 -2.40 -5.90 15.61
CA PHE A 423 -3.00 -4.57 15.63
C PHE A 423 -1.90 -3.51 15.50
N SER A 424 -1.30 -3.44 14.32
CA SER A 424 -0.23 -2.50 13.99
C SER A 424 -0.38 -1.98 12.57
N PRO A 425 0.29 -0.86 12.22
CA PRO A 425 0.31 -0.35 10.85
C PRO A 425 0.78 -1.37 9.81
N ARG A 426 1.57 -2.39 10.20
CA ARG A 426 2.06 -3.44 9.30
C ARG A 426 0.93 -4.27 8.69
N SER A 427 -0.22 -4.33 9.35
CA SER A 427 -1.40 -5.07 8.88
C SER A 427 -2.16 -4.36 7.76
N PHE A 428 -1.92 -3.08 7.53
CA PHE A 428 -2.54 -2.37 6.41
C PHE A 428 -1.97 -2.85 5.06
N PRO A 429 -2.81 -2.99 4.01
CA PRO A 429 -2.37 -3.50 2.71
C PRO A 429 -1.18 -2.75 2.10
N LEU A 430 -1.15 -1.42 2.27
CA LEU A 430 -0.17 -0.51 1.68
C LEU A 430 1.01 -0.17 2.60
N TYR A 431 1.21 -0.92 3.69
CA TYR A 431 2.36 -0.69 4.56
C TYR A 431 3.68 -0.86 3.78
N PRO A 432 4.59 0.12 3.81
CA PRO A 432 5.76 0.14 2.92
C PRO A 432 6.88 -0.81 3.34
N GLY A 433 6.94 -1.22 4.61
CA GLY A 433 8.04 -2.01 5.15
C GLY A 433 8.04 -3.49 4.75
N GLY A 434 8.93 -4.26 5.39
CA GLY A 434 9.14 -5.69 5.09
C GLY A 434 9.96 -5.93 3.82
N THR A 435 9.93 -7.15 3.31
CA THR A 435 10.58 -7.52 2.04
C THR A 435 9.61 -7.41 0.87
N SER A 436 10.15 -7.19 -0.33
CA SER A 436 9.39 -7.24 -1.59
C SER A 436 8.68 -8.58 -1.75
N ARG A 437 9.30 -9.69 -1.31
CA ARG A 437 8.69 -11.02 -1.30
C ARG A 437 7.44 -11.09 -0.42
N GLN A 438 7.49 -10.54 0.80
CA GLN A 438 6.33 -10.49 1.70
C GLN A 438 5.20 -9.63 1.11
N ARG A 439 5.53 -8.46 0.53
CA ARG A 439 4.55 -7.59 -0.12
C ARG A 439 3.94 -8.25 -1.35
N TRP A 440 4.73 -8.96 -2.15
CA TRP A 440 4.25 -9.72 -3.31
C TRP A 440 3.25 -10.81 -2.92
N TYR A 441 3.51 -11.58 -1.86
CA TYR A 441 2.56 -12.60 -1.40
C TYR A 441 1.27 -12.01 -0.85
N ARG A 442 1.35 -10.85 -0.19
CA ARG A 442 0.16 -10.11 0.27
C ARG A 442 -0.67 -9.60 -0.90
N GLU A 443 -0.03 -9.16 -1.99
CA GLU A 443 -0.73 -8.67 -3.19
C GLU A 443 -1.33 -9.80 -4.02
N LEU A 444 -0.64 -10.95 -4.09
CA LEU A 444 -1.18 -12.16 -4.74
C LEU A 444 -2.46 -12.65 -4.06
N LEU A 445 -2.51 -12.53 -2.73
CA LEU A 445 -3.59 -13.02 -1.87
C LEU A 445 -4.79 -12.06 -1.88
#